data_AF-A0A3N4LZF7-F1
#
_entry.id   AF-A0A3N4LZF7-F1
#
_cell.length_a   1.000
_cell.length_b   1.000
_cell.length_c   1.000
_cell.angle_alpha   90.00
_cell.angle_beta   90.00
_cell.angle_gamma   90.00
#
_symmetry.space_group_name_H-M   'P 1'
#
loop_
_entity.id
_entity.type
_entity.pdbx_description
1 polymer ?
#
loop_
_entity_poly.entity_id
_entity_poly.type
_entity_poly.pdbx_seq_one_letter_code
_entity_poly.pdbx_strand_id
1 'polypeptide(L)' 'YVGSLTTPPCHRDISWFILRTPLTVSVATFKSLRRIMKFNARYTQNYPGEENLLAMACN' A
#
# COMPACT_ATOMS: atom_id res chain seq x y z
N TYR A 1 -5.08 0.95 -11.75
CA TYR A 1 -6.48 1.15 -11.29
C TYR A 1 -6.59 2.50 -10.61
N VAL A 2 -7.79 3.05 -10.42
CA VAL A 2 -7.97 4.31 -9.67
C VAL A 2 -8.14 3.99 -8.18
N GLY A 3 -7.33 4.62 -7.33
CA GLY A 3 -7.28 4.36 -5.88
C GLY A 3 -6.94 5.63 -5.09
N SER A 4 -6.22 5.48 -3.98
CA SER A 4 -5.83 6.58 -3.09
C SER A 4 -4.36 6.52 -2.67
N LEU A 5 -3.87 7.56 -1.99
CA LEU A 5 -2.58 7.52 -1.30
C LEU A 5 -2.57 6.48 -0.18
N THR A 6 -1.45 5.77 -0.02
CA THR A 6 -1.25 4.78 1.05
C THR A 6 -0.83 5.41 2.38
N THR A 7 -0.69 6.74 2.42
CA THR A 7 -0.33 7.54 3.60
C THR A 7 -1.38 8.62 3.86
N PRO A 8 -1.57 9.05 5.12
CA PRO A 8 -2.43 10.19 5.42
C PRO A 8 -2.10 11.43 4.58
N PRO A 9 -3.10 12.22 4.14
CA PRO A 9 -4.53 12.09 4.46
C PRO A 9 -5.31 11.17 3.50
N CYS A 10 -4.65 10.24 2.81
CA CYS A 10 -5.29 9.22 1.97
C CYS A 10 -6.10 9.80 0.80
N HIS A 11 -5.61 10.86 0.14
CA HIS A 11 -6.27 11.48 -1.01
C HIS A 11 -6.66 10.46 -2.09
N ARG A 12 -7.88 10.58 -2.62
CA ARG A 12 -8.49 9.69 -3.61
C ARG A 12 -8.13 10.10 -5.05
N ASP A 13 -8.70 9.38 -6.00
CA ASP A 13 -8.61 9.63 -7.45
C ASP A 13 -7.18 9.55 -8.01
N ILE A 14 -6.35 8.73 -7.37
CA ILE A 14 -4.97 8.48 -7.80
C ILE A 14 -4.95 7.34 -8.81
N SER A 15 -4.41 7.61 -10.01
CA SER A 15 -4.17 6.57 -11.01
C SER A 15 -2.93 5.74 -10.65
N TRP A 16 -3.15 4.51 -10.20
CA TRP A 16 -2.09 3.56 -9.87
C TRP A 16 -1.68 2.72 -11.09
N PHE A 17 -0.37 2.70 -11.34
CA PHE A 17 0.27 1.83 -12.34
C PHE A 17 1.24 0.89 -11.62
N ILE A 18 0.91 -0.40 -11.58
CA ILE A 18 1.75 -1.43 -10.98
C ILE A 18 2.33 -2.27 -12.11
N LEU A 19 3.66 -2.32 -12.20
CA LEU A 19 4.35 -3.15 -13.19
C LEU A 19 4.13 -4.63 -12.87
N ARG A 20 3.86 -5.43 -13.91
CA ARG A 20 3.66 -6.88 -13.76
C ARG A 20 4.95 -7.62 -13.41
N THR A 21 6.08 -7.13 -13.90
CA THR A 21 7.40 -7.74 -13.69
C THR A 21 8.10 -7.10 -12.50
N PRO A 22 8.40 -7.85 -11.43
CA PRO A 22 9.16 -7.33 -10.30
C PRO A 22 10.64 -7.15 -10.64
N LEU A 23 11.27 -6.16 -10.01
CA LEU A 23 12.72 -6.02 -10.02
C LEU A 23 13.35 -6.87 -8.91
N THR A 24 14.53 -7.42 -9.17
CA THR A 24 15.30 -8.15 -8.16
C THR A 24 16.07 -7.17 -7.27
N VAL A 25 16.19 -7.51 -5.99
CA VAL A 25 16.98 -6.75 -5.01
C VAL A 25 17.84 -7.72 -4.19
N SER A 26 19.06 -7.31 -3.87
CA SER A 26 19.92 -8.14 -3.02
C SER A 26 19.35 -8.24 -1.60
N VAL A 27 19.54 -9.41 -0.97
CA VAL A 27 19.10 -9.65 0.42
C VAL A 27 19.78 -8.68 1.40
N ALA A 28 21.06 -8.35 1.17
CA ALA A 28 21.81 -7.42 2.00
C ALA A 28 21.22 -6.00 1.93
N THR A 29 20.91 -5.52 0.72
CA THR A 29 20.28 -4.21 0.49
C THR A 29 18.90 -4.15 1.15
N PHE A 30 18.06 -5.17 0.94
CA PHE A 30 16.74 -5.23 1.55
C PHE A 30 16.80 -5.20 3.09
N LYS A 31 17.70 -5.98 3.70
CA LYS A 31 17.88 -5.99 5.17
C LYS A 31 18.35 -4.64 5.70
N SER A 32 19.23 -3.95 4.97
CA SER A 32 19.71 -2.61 5.35
C SER A 32 18.60 -1.56 5.31
N LEU A 33 17.80 -1.55 4.24
CA LEU A 33 16.63 -0.65 4.14
C LEU A 33 15.60 -0.94 5.24
N ARG A 34 15.26 -2.21 5.44
CA ARG A 34 14.30 -2.64 6.48
C ARG A 34 14.72 -2.21 7.89
N ARG A 35 16.02 -2.23 8.19
CA ARG A 35 16.55 -1.81 9.50
C ARG A 35 16.27 -0.34 9.79
N ILE A 36 16.33 0.51 8.76
CA ILE A 36 16.11 1.96 8.86
C ILE A 36 14.61 2.26 8.83
N MET A 37 13.90 1.79 7.79
CA MET A 37 12.49 2.10 7.54
C MET A 37 11.52 1.41 8.52
N LYS A 38 11.95 0.31 9.16
CA LYS A 38 11.09 -0.58 9.96
C LYS A 38 9.95 -1.14 9.10
N PHE A 39 8.72 -1.09 9.60
CA PHE A 39 7.51 -1.51 8.88
C PHE A 39 6.62 -0.29 8.66
N ASN A 40 6.33 0.00 7.39
CA ASN A 40 5.60 1.20 6.97
C ASN A 40 4.57 0.91 5.87
N ALA A 41 4.20 -0.35 5.67
CA ALA A 41 3.19 -0.75 4.69
C ALA A 41 1.79 -0.70 5.31
N ARG A 42 0.86 0.03 4.68
CA ARG A 42 -0.57 0.04 5.05
C ARG A 42 -1.18 -1.34 4.76
N TYR A 43 -2.10 -1.80 5.60
CA TYR A 43 -2.86 -3.03 5.36
C TYR A 43 -3.75 -2.91 4.11
N THR A 44 -4.06 -4.03 3.47
CA THR A 44 -4.90 -4.05 2.26
C THR A 44 -6.29 -3.50 2.54
N GLN A 45 -6.81 -2.69 1.63
CA GLN A 45 -8.16 -2.13 1.73
C GLN A 45 -9.16 -3.05 1.04
N ASN A 46 -10.45 -2.71 1.13
CA ASN A 46 -11.50 -3.40 0.39
C ASN A 46 -11.32 -3.24 -1.13
N TYR A 47 -12.11 -3.98 -1.91
CA TYR A 47 -12.17 -3.79 -3.35
C TYR A 47 -12.58 -2.35 -3.71
N PRO A 48 -12.02 -1.77 -4.78
CA PRO A 48 -12.39 -0.42 -5.21
C PRO A 48 -13.90 -0.30 -5.44
N GLY A 49 -14.53 0.69 -4.79
CA GLY A 49 -15.98 0.92 -4.84
C GLY A 49 -16.75 0.37 -3.64
N GLU A 50 -16.19 -0.59 -2.92
CA GLU A 50 -16.80 -1.16 -1.71
C GLU A 50 -16.57 -0.29 -0.47
N GLU A 51 -17.37 -0.53 0.57
CA GLU A 51 -17.25 0.16 1.86
C GLU A 51 -15.85 -0.05 2.49
N ASN A 52 -15.37 0.95 3.22
CA ASN A 52 -14.11 0.84 3.92
C ASN A 52 -14.18 -0.27 4.99
N LEU A 53 -13.18 -1.16 5.02
CA LEU A 53 -13.16 -2.31 5.94
C LEU A 53 -13.30 -1.92 7.41
N LEU A 54 -12.74 -0.77 7.82
CA LEU A 54 -12.90 -0.30 9.20
C LEU A 54 -14.30 0.21 9.48
N ALA A 55 -14.95 0.86 8.51
CA ALA A 55 -16.35 1.28 8.65
C ALA A 55 -17.27 0.05 8.76
N MET A 56 -17.06 -0.96 7.91
CA MET A 56 -17.79 -2.23 7.97
C MET A 56 -17.64 -2.93 9.32
N ALA A 57 -16.43 -2.93 9.90
CA ALA A 57 -16.15 -3.59 11.17
C ALA A 57 -16.68 -2.82 12.40
N CYS A 58 -17.06 -1.55 12.23
CA CYS A 58 -17.64 -0.73 13.28
C CYS A 58 -19.17 -0.76 13.32
N ASN A 59 -19.80 -1.39 12.31
CA ASN A 59 -21.24 -1.67 12.27
C ASN A 59 -21.53 -3.03 12.92
#